data_AF-A0A7G9T8N0-F1
#
_entry.id   AF-A0A7G9T8N0-F1
#
_cell.length_a   1.000
_cell.length_b   1.000
_cell.length_c   1.000
_cell.angle_alpha   90.00
_cell.angle_beta   90.00
_cell.angle_gamma   90.00
#
_symmetry.space_group_name_H-M   'P 1'
#
loop_
_entity.id
_entity.type
_entity.pdbx_description
1 polymer ?
#
loop_
_entity_poly.entity_id
_entity_poly.type
_entity_poly.pdbx_seq_one_letter_code
_entity_poly.pdbx_strand_id
1 'polypeptide(L)'
;MYPHRLALRMPRGCLGLLACVLARVSLATPADAPVVEGEADGSDITFHCAPERSSVILADQPQRLRRGYEARVVDLGSLVVYGKADSRGEVLRIGTKALTSECGALTVVIRGAYYNANPQGELGAAEDYAVVTIRQQERVLLGPIALGTCSKGSPRYDTHAKCPEEWATHVEMHAVQNGAYSVQLQHDYYEWMTVTP
;
A
#
# COMPACT_ATOMS: atom_id res chain seq x y z
N MET A 1 2.20 -5.46 -48.43
CA MET A 1 3.39 -4.94 -49.14
C MET A 1 2.97 -3.63 -49.83
N TYR A 2 3.62 -2.51 -49.46
CA TYR A 2 3.43 -1.10 -49.91
C TYR A 2 2.12 -0.36 -49.55
N PRO A 3 2.13 0.99 -49.38
CA PRO A 3 3.01 1.78 -48.49
C PRO A 3 2.28 2.87 -47.67
N HIS A 4 3.05 3.50 -46.78
CA HIS A 4 2.76 4.70 -45.98
C HIS A 4 2.12 5.88 -46.73
N ARG A 5 1.24 6.62 -46.05
CA ARG A 5 1.28 8.10 -45.98
C ARG A 5 0.76 8.60 -44.62
N LEU A 6 1.68 9.06 -43.77
CA LEU A 6 1.42 9.95 -42.65
C LEU A 6 0.99 11.32 -43.18
N ALA A 7 -0.20 11.78 -42.81
CA ALA A 7 -0.61 13.17 -42.98
C ALA A 7 -0.21 13.96 -41.73
N LEU A 8 1.01 14.52 -41.74
CA LEU A 8 1.43 15.55 -40.79
C LEU A 8 0.65 16.84 -41.10
N ARG A 9 -0.35 17.17 -40.27
CA ARG A 9 -0.91 18.52 -40.22
C ARG A 9 0.13 19.45 -39.59
N MET A 10 0.73 20.33 -40.38
CA MET A 10 1.54 21.43 -39.88
C MET A 10 0.67 22.45 -39.14
N PRO A 11 1.10 22.96 -37.97
CA PRO A 11 0.46 24.11 -37.36
C PRO A 11 0.76 25.37 -38.18
N ARG A 12 -0.31 26.13 -38.46
CA ARG A 12 -0.25 27.44 -39.13
C ARG A 12 0.45 28.44 -38.22
N GLY A 13 1.51 29.07 -38.71
CA GLY A 13 2.07 30.26 -38.07
C GLY A 13 3.57 30.47 -38.27
N CYS A 14 4.03 30.68 -39.51
CA CYS A 14 5.26 31.41 -39.81
C CYS A 14 5.13 32.04 -41.21
N LEU A 15 5.06 33.37 -41.27
CA LEU A 15 5.12 34.18 -42.48
C LEU A 15 6.49 34.87 -42.51
N GLY A 16 7.31 34.59 -43.51
CA GLY A 16 8.47 35.42 -43.86
C GLY A 16 9.83 34.98 -43.30
N LEU A 17 10.81 34.99 -44.19
CA LEU A 17 12.24 34.74 -43.96
C LEU A 17 12.88 35.94 -43.25
N LEU A 18 12.97 35.94 -41.93
CA LEU A 18 14.00 36.58 -41.10
C LEU A 18 13.52 36.52 -39.63
N ALA A 19 14.37 35.98 -38.74
CA ALA A 19 14.14 35.72 -37.31
C ALA A 19 13.50 34.37 -36.93
N CYS A 20 14.20 33.26 -37.20
CA CYS A 20 14.10 32.07 -36.34
C CYS A 20 14.97 32.29 -35.10
N VAL A 21 14.33 32.68 -33.99
CA VAL A 21 14.93 32.64 -32.66
C VAL A 21 15.25 31.18 -32.34
N LEU A 22 16.51 30.90 -31.99
CA LEU A 22 16.99 29.61 -31.49
C LEU A 22 16.19 29.20 -30.25
N ALA A 23 15.08 28.51 -30.45
CA ALA A 23 14.42 27.76 -29.39
C ALA A 23 15.36 26.62 -29.00
N ARG A 24 15.91 26.70 -27.78
CA ARG A 24 16.71 25.66 -27.15
C ARG A 24 15.99 24.32 -27.27
N VAL A 25 16.53 23.43 -28.08
CA VAL A 25 16.16 22.01 -28.07
C VAL A 25 16.72 21.41 -26.80
N SER A 26 15.92 21.36 -25.72
CA SER A 26 16.14 20.36 -24.68
C SER A 26 15.61 19.04 -25.21
N LEU A 27 16.53 18.10 -25.45
CA LEU A 27 16.20 16.69 -25.62
C LEU A 27 15.59 16.20 -24.30
N ALA A 28 14.26 16.20 -24.23
CA ALA A 28 13.54 15.48 -23.20
C ALA A 28 13.85 13.98 -23.36
N THR A 29 14.47 13.40 -22.35
CA THR A 29 14.51 11.95 -22.17
C THR A 29 13.07 11.44 -22.11
N PRO A 30 12.73 10.29 -22.74
CA PRO A 30 11.44 9.67 -22.56
C PRO A 30 11.38 9.07 -21.15
N ALA A 31 11.09 9.94 -20.17
CA ALA A 31 10.31 9.58 -19.00
C ALA A 31 8.85 9.66 -19.44
N ASP A 32 8.15 8.54 -19.29
CA ASP A 32 6.69 8.35 -19.29
C ASP A 32 6.34 7.07 -20.07
N ALA A 33 6.63 5.93 -19.43
CA ALA A 33 5.68 4.83 -19.54
C ALA A 33 4.50 5.22 -18.64
N PRO A 34 3.25 5.20 -19.13
CA PRO A 34 2.11 5.44 -18.27
C PRO A 34 2.09 4.35 -17.20
N VAL A 35 2.21 4.76 -15.93
CA VAL A 35 1.83 3.91 -14.81
C VAL A 35 0.33 3.68 -15.00
N VAL A 36 -0.03 2.45 -15.35
CA VAL A 36 -1.42 2.01 -15.37
C VAL A 36 -1.88 2.05 -13.91
N GLU A 37 -2.65 3.07 -13.55
CA GLU A 37 -3.36 3.14 -12.28
C GLU A 37 -4.34 1.96 -12.24
N GLY A 38 -4.07 0.99 -11.37
CA GLY A 38 -4.96 -0.12 -11.10
C GLY A 38 -6.21 0.38 -10.40
N GLU A 39 -7.35 -0.16 -10.82
CA GLU A 39 -8.68 0.08 -10.24
C GLU A 39 -8.67 -0.34 -8.76
N ALA A 40 -9.18 0.53 -7.87
CA ALA A 40 -9.10 0.37 -6.42
C ALA A 40 -9.91 -0.85 -5.94
N ASP A 41 -9.22 -1.96 -5.72
CA ASP A 41 -9.78 -3.22 -5.23
C ASP A 41 -9.57 -3.30 -3.72
N GLY A 42 -10.50 -2.77 -2.91
CA GLY A 42 -10.70 -3.09 -1.47
C GLY A 42 -9.51 -3.00 -0.50
N SER A 43 -8.34 -2.55 -0.95
CA SER A 43 -7.04 -2.71 -0.28
C SER A 43 -6.59 -1.44 0.46
N ASP A 44 -7.52 -0.51 0.66
CA ASP A 44 -7.25 0.73 1.36
C ASP A 44 -7.27 0.51 2.87
N ILE A 45 -6.21 0.93 3.55
CA ILE A 45 -6.25 1.08 5.00
C ILE A 45 -6.37 2.55 5.38
N THR A 46 -7.19 2.84 6.39
CA THR A 46 -7.24 4.17 7.00
C THR A 46 -6.58 4.10 8.37
N PHE A 47 -5.61 4.98 8.61
CA PHE A 47 -5.05 5.17 9.94
C PHE A 47 -5.20 6.61 10.38
N HIS A 48 -5.33 6.80 11.70
CA HIS A 48 -5.56 8.10 12.29
C HIS A 48 -4.33 8.53 13.07
N CYS A 49 -3.86 9.75 12.79
CA CYS A 49 -2.71 10.34 13.44
C CYS A 49 -3.09 11.60 14.21
N ALA A 50 -2.66 11.70 15.47
CA ALA A 50 -2.69 12.94 16.24
C ALA A 50 -1.25 13.38 16.53
N PRO A 51 -0.65 14.25 15.68
CA PRO A 51 0.79 14.56 15.74
C PRO A 51 1.18 15.24 17.06
N GLU A 52 0.37 16.20 17.53
CA GLU A 52 0.59 16.92 18.80
C GLU A 52 0.62 16.01 20.03
N ARG A 53 0.04 14.81 19.93
CA ARG A 53 -0.03 13.82 21.02
C ARG A 53 0.86 12.62 20.79
N SER A 54 1.56 12.55 19.65
CA SER A 54 2.28 11.34 19.20
C SER A 54 1.41 10.10 19.38
N SER A 55 0.20 10.13 18.80
CA SER A 55 -0.79 9.07 18.92
C SER A 55 -1.25 8.57 17.56
N VAL A 56 -1.30 7.26 17.40
CA VAL A 56 -1.66 6.57 16.17
C VAL A 56 -2.75 5.54 16.48
N ILE A 57 -3.75 5.48 15.62
CA ILE A 57 -4.78 4.44 15.63
C ILE A 57 -4.80 3.80 14.24
N LEU A 58 -4.62 2.48 14.18
CA LEU A 58 -4.74 1.68 12.97
C LEU A 58 -5.81 0.62 13.19
N ALA A 59 -6.65 0.38 12.20
CA ALA A 59 -7.66 -0.66 12.26
C ALA A 59 -7.89 -1.25 10.87
N ASP A 60 -8.34 -2.50 10.84
CA ASP A 60 -8.71 -3.20 9.61
C ASP A 60 -10.08 -2.77 9.05
N GLN A 61 -10.89 -2.11 9.88
CA GLN A 61 -12.19 -1.55 9.51
C GLN A 61 -12.20 -0.02 9.64
N PRO A 62 -12.96 0.70 8.79
CA PRO A 62 -13.11 2.15 8.88
C PRO A 62 -13.51 2.62 10.28
N GLN A 63 -12.72 3.51 10.85
CA GLN A 63 -13.00 4.08 12.17
C GLN A 63 -13.70 5.43 12.04
N ARG A 64 -14.53 5.77 13.04
CA ARG A 64 -15.04 7.15 13.16
C ARG A 64 -13.88 8.08 13.50
N LEU A 65 -13.77 9.18 12.74
CA LEU A 65 -12.77 10.21 12.99
C LEU A 65 -12.90 10.76 14.42
N ARG A 66 -11.86 10.56 15.25
CA ARG A 66 -11.79 11.13 16.60
C ARG A 66 -11.28 12.58 16.53
N ARG A 67 -11.82 13.45 17.38
CA ARG A 67 -11.40 14.86 17.42
C ARG A 67 -9.89 14.99 17.68
N GLY A 68 -9.23 15.83 16.88
CA GLY A 68 -7.78 16.04 16.97
C GLY A 68 -6.96 14.88 16.39
N TYR A 69 -7.56 14.05 15.54
CA TYR A 69 -6.86 13.11 14.67
C TYR A 69 -7.11 13.48 13.21
N GLU A 70 -6.09 13.26 12.40
CA GLU A 70 -6.12 13.33 10.94
C GLU A 70 -6.22 11.90 10.40
N ALA A 71 -7.19 11.63 9.53
CA ALA A 71 -7.26 10.36 8.80
C ALA A 71 -6.27 10.38 7.63
N ARG A 72 -5.56 9.27 7.44
CA ARG A 72 -4.66 9.04 6.32
C ARG A 72 -5.03 7.71 5.68
N VAL A 73 -5.32 7.76 4.38
CA VAL A 73 -5.68 6.58 3.59
C VAL A 73 -4.45 6.10 2.84
N VAL A 74 -4.25 4.80 2.82
CA VAL A 74 -3.13 4.14 2.14
C VAL A 74 -3.69 3.06 1.24
N ASP A 75 -3.53 3.26 -0.06
CA ASP A 75 -3.74 2.24 -1.08
C ASP A 75 -2.57 1.24 -1.00
N LEU A 76 -2.82 0.04 -0.47
CA LEU A 76 -1.81 -1.01 -0.37
C LEU A 76 -1.39 -1.53 -1.76
N GLY A 77 -2.30 -1.50 -2.75
CA GLY A 77 -2.02 -1.89 -4.12
C GLY A 77 -0.93 -1.02 -4.76
N SER A 78 -0.93 0.28 -4.45
CA SER A 78 0.14 1.20 -4.89
C SER A 78 1.53 0.87 -4.32
N LEU A 79 1.59 0.11 -3.22
CA LEU A 79 2.85 -0.31 -2.61
C LEU A 79 3.45 -1.54 -3.31
N VAL A 80 2.69 -2.21 -4.17
CA VAL A 80 3.15 -3.39 -4.90
C VAL A 80 4.28 -3.05 -5.88
N VAL A 81 5.30 -3.91 -5.91
CA VAL A 81 6.38 -3.84 -6.91
C VAL A 81 6.22 -4.97 -7.90
N TYR A 82 6.01 -4.62 -9.17
CA TYR A 82 5.97 -5.55 -10.28
C TYR A 82 7.33 -5.60 -10.99
N GLY A 83 7.71 -6.80 -11.43
CA GLY A 83 8.87 -7.05 -12.27
C GLY A 83 8.62 -6.70 -13.73
N LYS A 84 9.62 -6.96 -14.56
CA LYS A 84 9.46 -6.86 -16.02
C LYS A 84 8.48 -7.92 -16.51
N ALA A 85 7.70 -7.56 -17.53
CA ALA A 85 6.85 -8.51 -18.22
C ALA A 85 7.70 -9.66 -18.82
N ASP A 86 7.19 -10.88 -18.71
CA ASP A 86 7.80 -12.05 -19.34
C ASP A 86 7.59 -12.06 -20.86
N SER A 87 8.08 -13.09 -21.55
CA SER A 87 7.94 -13.23 -23.01
C SER A 87 6.48 -13.37 -23.49
N ARG A 88 5.53 -13.57 -22.56
CA ARG A 88 4.09 -13.65 -22.81
C ARG A 88 3.37 -12.34 -22.46
N GLY A 89 4.09 -11.36 -21.93
CA GLY A 89 3.52 -10.07 -21.50
C GLY A 89 3.05 -10.06 -20.05
N GLU A 90 3.25 -11.13 -19.30
CA GLU A 90 2.77 -11.26 -17.92
C GLU A 90 3.71 -10.56 -16.94
N VAL A 91 3.18 -9.69 -16.08
CA VAL A 91 3.95 -9.01 -15.03
C VAL A 91 3.83 -9.77 -13.72
N LEU A 92 4.97 -10.15 -13.14
CA LEU A 92 5.01 -10.85 -11.86
C LEU A 92 5.25 -9.86 -10.73
N ARG A 93 4.54 -10.04 -9.63
CA ARG A 93 4.84 -9.32 -8.40
C ARG A 93 6.17 -9.80 -7.80
N ILE A 94 7.08 -8.86 -7.53
CA ILE A 94 8.43 -9.15 -7.01
C ILE A 94 8.68 -8.58 -5.61
N GLY A 95 7.75 -7.79 -5.06
CA GLY A 95 7.88 -7.27 -3.70
C GLY A 95 6.84 -6.23 -3.33
N THR A 96 7.09 -5.55 -2.21
CA THR A 96 6.34 -4.41 -1.70
C THR A 96 7.30 -3.28 -1.35
N LYS A 97 6.90 -2.04 -1.61
CA LYS A 97 7.49 -0.83 -1.04
C LYS A 97 7.00 -0.66 0.40
N ALA A 98 7.66 0.23 1.13
CA ALA A 98 7.20 0.70 2.41
C ALA A 98 6.74 2.16 2.29
N LEU A 99 5.55 2.45 2.79
CA LEU A 99 5.12 3.81 3.07
C LEU A 99 5.58 4.19 4.48
N THR A 100 6.26 5.31 4.60
CA THR A 100 6.67 5.87 5.90
C THR A 100 5.89 7.15 6.16
N SER A 101 5.29 7.27 7.34
CA SER A 101 4.46 8.42 7.71
C SER A 101 4.74 8.88 9.14
N GLU A 102 5.07 10.15 9.30
CA GLU A 102 5.37 10.74 10.61
C GLU A 102 4.10 11.16 11.34
N CYS A 103 4.05 10.88 12.65
CA CYS A 103 2.97 11.23 13.55
C CYS A 103 3.52 11.72 14.89
N GLY A 104 3.94 12.99 14.93
CA GLY A 104 4.65 13.55 16.08
C GLY A 104 6.03 12.89 16.21
N ALA A 105 6.31 12.29 17.36
CA ALA A 105 7.55 11.54 17.60
C ALA A 105 7.50 10.08 17.08
N LEU A 106 6.34 9.63 16.59
CA LEU A 106 6.16 8.28 16.06
C LEU A 106 6.29 8.26 14.54
N THR A 107 6.96 7.24 14.02
CA THR A 107 7.05 6.96 12.60
C THR A 107 6.31 5.65 12.31
N VAL A 108 5.27 5.72 11.48
CA VAL A 108 4.48 4.56 11.06
C VAL A 108 5.00 4.08 9.71
N VAL A 109 5.41 2.81 9.65
CA VAL A 109 5.90 2.16 8.43
C VAL A 109 4.89 1.08 8.04
N ILE A 110 4.29 1.22 6.86
CA ILE A 110 3.26 0.34 6.31
C ILE A 110 3.82 -0.36 5.07
N ARG A 111 3.61 -1.67 4.98
CA ARG A 111 3.95 -2.51 3.82
C ARG A 111 2.75 -3.37 3.45
N GLY A 112 2.62 -3.73 2.17
CA GLY A 112 1.69 -4.78 1.74
C GLY A 112 2.29 -6.17 1.98
N ALA A 113 1.48 -7.12 2.40
CA ALA A 113 1.85 -8.53 2.57
C ALA A 113 0.74 -9.46 2.05
N TYR A 114 1.06 -10.75 2.00
CA TYR A 114 0.30 -11.77 1.27
C TYR A 114 -0.14 -12.88 2.21
N TYR A 115 -1.35 -13.41 2.00
CA TYR A 115 -1.87 -14.51 2.82
C TYR A 115 -1.21 -15.86 2.51
N ASN A 116 -0.59 -16.00 1.34
CA ASN A 116 0.11 -17.23 0.95
C ASN A 116 1.64 -16.99 0.77
N ALA A 117 2.40 -18.08 0.84
CA ALA A 117 3.85 -18.04 0.58
C ALA A 117 4.21 -17.95 -0.91
N ASN A 118 3.22 -18.11 -1.80
CA ASN A 118 3.38 -17.99 -3.25
C ASN A 118 2.57 -16.79 -3.75
N PRO A 119 3.16 -15.59 -3.83
CA PRO A 119 2.49 -14.37 -4.29
C PRO A 119 1.80 -14.46 -5.65
N GLN A 120 2.07 -15.50 -6.45
CA GLN A 120 1.46 -15.72 -7.75
C GLN A 120 0.24 -16.67 -7.73
N GLY A 121 -0.07 -17.29 -6.58
CA GLY A 121 -1.27 -18.12 -6.41
C GLY A 121 -2.52 -17.30 -6.11
N GLU A 122 -3.71 -17.88 -6.24
CA GLU A 122 -5.02 -17.18 -6.11
C GLU A 122 -5.06 -16.17 -4.95
N LEU A 123 -4.71 -16.59 -3.72
CA LEU A 123 -4.75 -15.74 -2.52
C LEU A 123 -3.52 -14.84 -2.31
N GLY A 124 -2.49 -14.98 -3.15
CA GLY A 124 -1.29 -14.13 -3.16
C GLY A 124 -1.36 -13.05 -4.23
N ALA A 125 -2.12 -13.32 -5.28
CA ALA A 125 -2.35 -12.41 -6.39
C ALA A 125 -3.57 -11.50 -6.16
N ALA A 126 -4.55 -11.93 -5.35
CA ALA A 126 -5.83 -11.23 -5.20
C ALA A 126 -5.97 -10.35 -3.95
N GLU A 127 -5.24 -10.61 -2.86
CA GLU A 127 -5.49 -9.93 -1.57
C GLU A 127 -4.21 -9.45 -0.90
N ASP A 128 -4.16 -8.15 -0.59
CA ASP A 128 -3.12 -7.50 0.20
C ASP A 128 -3.61 -7.23 1.61
N TYR A 129 -2.80 -7.54 2.63
CA TYR A 129 -3.00 -7.02 3.98
C TYR A 129 -1.86 -6.10 4.40
N ALA A 130 -2.16 -5.15 5.28
CA ALA A 130 -1.16 -4.22 5.78
C ALA A 130 -0.30 -4.88 6.87
N VAL A 131 1.02 -4.74 6.75
CA VAL A 131 1.96 -5.00 7.85
C VAL A 131 2.52 -3.68 8.33
N VAL A 132 2.36 -3.43 9.63
CA VAL A 132 2.66 -2.15 10.24
C VAL A 132 3.78 -2.29 11.26
N THR A 133 4.69 -1.32 11.24
CA THR A 133 5.72 -1.14 12.27
C THR A 133 5.65 0.29 12.76
N ILE A 134 5.58 0.49 14.07
CA ILE A 134 5.64 1.81 14.70
C ILE A 134 7.01 1.97 15.34
N ARG A 135 7.68 3.08 15.02
CA ARG A 135 9.03 3.40 15.46
C ARG A 135 9.08 4.77 16.11
N GLN A 136 10.14 4.99 16.86
CA GLN A 136 10.58 6.33 17.24
C GLN A 136 12.06 6.41 16.86
N GLN A 137 12.39 7.28 15.91
CA GLN A 137 13.71 7.29 15.27
C GLN A 137 14.04 5.88 14.72
N GLU A 138 15.20 5.32 15.06
CA GLU A 138 15.62 3.98 14.64
C GLU A 138 15.07 2.84 15.52
N ARG A 139 14.43 3.17 16.66
CA ARG A 139 13.93 2.17 17.59
C ARG A 139 12.54 1.71 17.18
N VAL A 140 12.38 0.40 16.97
CA VAL A 140 11.07 -0.23 16.83
C VAL A 140 10.38 -0.25 18.20
N LEU A 141 9.19 0.34 18.28
CA LEU A 141 8.35 0.34 19.47
C LEU A 141 7.29 -0.75 19.40
N LEU A 142 6.76 -1.01 18.21
CA LEU A 142 5.73 -2.03 17.96
C LEU A 142 5.86 -2.59 16.55
N GLY A 143 5.58 -3.88 16.40
CA GLY A 143 5.54 -4.56 15.11
C GLY A 143 6.84 -5.25 14.71
N PRO A 144 6.86 -5.93 13.55
CA PRO A 144 5.81 -5.94 12.53
C PRO A 144 4.51 -6.66 12.97
N ILE A 145 3.35 -6.03 12.78
CA ILE A 145 2.03 -6.60 13.03
C ILE A 145 1.21 -6.55 11.75
N ALA A 146 0.57 -7.67 11.41
CA ALA A 146 -0.42 -7.72 10.34
C ALA A 146 -1.76 -7.11 10.82
N LEU A 147 -2.35 -6.22 10.03
CA LEU A 147 -3.70 -5.70 10.27
C LEU A 147 -4.72 -6.52 9.49
N GLY A 148 -5.71 -7.06 10.20
CA GLY A 148 -6.79 -7.84 9.61
C GLY A 148 -7.35 -8.87 10.57
N THR A 149 -8.42 -9.53 10.13
CA THR A 149 -8.98 -10.71 10.81
C THR A 149 -8.28 -11.97 10.34
N CYS A 150 -8.01 -12.89 11.27
CA CYS A 150 -7.64 -14.25 10.88
C CYS A 150 -8.73 -15.25 11.24
N SER A 151 -9.09 -16.09 10.28
CA SER A 151 -10.03 -17.20 10.46
C SER A 151 -9.28 -18.53 10.41
N LYS A 152 -9.58 -19.43 11.35
CA LYS A 152 -9.11 -20.83 11.31
C LYS A 152 -10.31 -21.79 11.32
N GLY A 153 -10.10 -23.04 10.96
CA GLY A 153 -11.13 -24.09 10.98
C GLY A 153 -11.92 -24.23 9.67
N SER A 154 -11.46 -23.58 8.59
CA SER A 154 -11.96 -23.85 7.24
C SER A 154 -10.89 -24.66 6.50
N PRO A 155 -11.19 -25.90 6.05
CA PRO A 155 -10.24 -26.73 5.32
C PRO A 155 -9.62 -26.06 4.09
N ARG A 156 -10.33 -25.09 3.49
CA ARG A 156 -9.81 -24.29 2.36
C ARG A 156 -8.79 -23.23 2.80
N TYR A 157 -8.91 -22.68 4.00
CA TYR A 157 -8.03 -21.62 4.49
C TYR A 157 -6.91 -22.17 5.38
N ASP A 158 -7.15 -23.25 6.12
CA ASP A 158 -6.16 -23.85 7.04
C ASP A 158 -4.95 -24.46 6.31
N THR A 159 -5.10 -24.89 5.05
CA THR A 159 -3.99 -25.44 4.25
C THR A 159 -3.30 -24.40 3.36
N HIS A 160 -3.92 -23.23 3.15
CA HIS A 160 -3.48 -22.25 2.17
C HIS A 160 -3.11 -20.88 2.75
N ALA A 161 -3.56 -20.57 3.97
CA ALA A 161 -3.25 -19.33 4.68
C ALA A 161 -2.84 -19.64 6.12
N LYS A 162 -1.57 -19.37 6.48
CA LYS A 162 -1.13 -19.39 7.88
C LYS A 162 -1.44 -18.00 8.45
N CYS A 163 -2.24 -17.93 9.52
CA CYS A 163 -2.37 -16.67 10.26
C CYS A 163 -0.97 -16.13 10.60
N PRO A 164 -0.71 -14.82 10.39
CA PRO A 164 0.49 -14.20 10.92
C PRO A 164 0.56 -14.48 12.43
N GLU A 165 1.76 -14.74 12.95
CA GLU A 165 1.94 -14.97 14.39
C GLU A 165 1.61 -13.71 15.19
N GLU A 166 1.93 -12.55 14.62
CA GLU A 166 1.62 -11.21 15.15
C GLU A 166 0.59 -10.53 14.25
N TRP A 167 -0.66 -10.42 14.72
CA TRP A 167 -1.76 -9.79 14.00
C TRP A 167 -2.67 -9.02 14.95
N ALA A 168 -3.43 -8.05 14.46
CA ALA A 168 -4.45 -7.34 15.22
C ALA A 168 -5.53 -6.77 14.28
N THR A 169 -6.78 -6.66 14.74
CA THR A 169 -7.83 -5.88 14.05
C THR A 169 -7.75 -4.40 14.41
N HIS A 170 -7.15 -4.08 15.56
CA HIS A 170 -6.98 -2.72 16.04
C HIS A 170 -5.66 -2.53 16.78
N VAL A 171 -4.97 -1.42 16.49
CA VAL A 171 -3.75 -0.98 17.15
C VAL A 171 -3.89 0.49 17.50
N GLU A 172 -3.95 0.82 18.79
CA GLU A 172 -3.89 2.20 19.29
C GLU A 172 -2.63 2.38 20.14
N MET A 173 -1.76 3.31 19.76
CA MET A 173 -0.56 3.67 20.51
C MET A 173 -0.57 5.17 20.78
N HIS A 174 -0.35 5.57 22.03
CA HIS A 174 -0.23 6.98 22.40
C HIS A 174 0.87 7.20 23.43
N ALA A 175 1.52 8.36 23.36
CA ALA A 175 2.50 8.77 24.36
C ALA A 175 1.82 8.95 25.73
N VAL A 176 2.50 8.50 26.78
CA VAL A 176 2.14 8.74 28.18
C VAL A 176 3.21 9.61 28.85
N GLN A 177 3.02 9.95 30.12
CA GLN A 177 3.99 10.73 30.88
C GLN A 177 5.35 10.02 30.95
N ASN A 178 6.44 10.80 31.02
CA ASN A 178 7.83 10.33 31.12
C ASN A 178 8.38 9.61 29.88
N GLY A 179 7.81 9.85 28.69
CA GLY A 179 8.34 9.32 27.43
C GLY A 179 8.06 7.84 27.19
N ALA A 180 7.19 7.22 27.99
CA ALA A 180 6.67 5.90 27.71
C ALA A 180 5.48 5.95 26.73
N TYR A 181 5.09 4.80 26.19
CA TYR A 181 3.95 4.64 25.30
C TYR A 181 2.98 3.61 25.86
N SER A 182 1.68 3.89 25.77
CA SER A 182 0.62 2.91 25.99
C SER A 182 0.24 2.30 24.65
N VAL A 183 0.00 0.99 24.64
CA VAL A 183 -0.42 0.24 23.45
C VAL A 183 -1.66 -0.57 23.78
N GLN A 184 -2.69 -0.43 22.95
CA GLN A 184 -3.88 -1.25 22.97
C GLN A 184 -3.96 -2.05 21.66
N LEU A 185 -4.04 -3.37 21.79
CA LEU A 185 -4.20 -4.31 20.67
C LEU A 185 -5.54 -5.03 20.80
N GLN A 186 -6.32 -5.09 19.73
CA GLN A 186 -7.51 -5.93 19.63
C GLN A 186 -7.28 -7.06 18.63
N HIS A 187 -7.78 -8.24 18.98
CA HIS A 187 -7.72 -9.44 18.16
C HIS A 187 -9.14 -10.01 18.09
N ASP A 188 -9.66 -10.26 16.88
CA ASP A 188 -10.95 -10.91 16.67
C ASP A 188 -10.78 -12.24 15.93
N TYR A 189 -11.23 -13.33 16.55
CA TYR A 189 -11.04 -14.70 16.05
C TYR A 189 -12.40 -15.32 15.67
N TYR A 190 -12.47 -16.00 14.54
CA TYR A 190 -13.61 -16.82 14.13
C TYR A 190 -13.25 -18.31 14.13
N GLU A 191 -13.92 -19.12 14.98
CA GLU A 191 -13.87 -20.58 14.95
C GLU A 191 -15.12 -21.13 14.27
N TRP A 192 -14.92 -21.96 13.25
CA TRP A 192 -15.99 -22.76 12.65
C TRP A 192 -15.89 -24.18 13.19
N MET A 193 -16.88 -24.60 13.99
CA MET A 193 -16.98 -25.98 14.48
C MET A 193 -18.08 -26.71 13.72
N THR A 194 -17.75 -27.87 13.16
CA THR A 194 -18.76 -28.80 12.63
C THR A 194 -19.37 -29.54 13.80
N VAL A 195 -20.58 -29.13 14.23
CA VAL A 195 -21.34 -29.89 15.23
C VAL A 195 -21.86 -31.14 14.54
N THR A 196 -21.29 -32.31 14.88
CA THR A 196 -21.84 -33.60 14.45
C THR A 196 -22.98 -33.95 15.40
N PRO A 197 -24.19 -34.28 14.91
CA PRO A 197 -25.34 -34.60 15.77
C PRO A 197 -25.13 -35.87 16.60
#